data_AF-A0A0F9NLJ0-F1
#
_entry.id   AF-A0A0F9NLJ0-F1
#
_cell.length_a   1.000
_cell.length_b   1.000
_cell.length_c   1.000
_cell.angle_alpha   90.00
_cell.angle_beta   90.00
_cell.angle_gamma   90.00
#
_symmetry.space_group_name_H-M   'P 1'
#
loop_
_entity.id
_entity.type
_entity.pdbx_description
1 polymer ?
#
loop_
_entity_poly.entity_id
_entity_poly.type
_entity_poly.pdbx_seq_one_letter_code
_entity_poly.pdbx_strand_id
1 'polypeptide(L)'
;MKESEIKKPNSGKPSIGGQAVIEGVMIRNKNVYTIAIRKQDGTIAVVKNNVNSPALKHKVLKVPFVRGITALIENLVLGIKSLMYSAEAAMPNDEEKKKSRGNSNLILFFSLIPALVLGVGLFMVLPNLSTHFLGIIEKDSPFLFNVAAGGIRLAVFLLYIIIISFMKDIKRTFQYHGAEHKSIYCYEADKPLNIEEVKNFKTLHPRCGTSFLFFVFVKLIFL
;
A
#
# COMPACT_ATOMS: atom_id res chain seq x y z
N MET A 1 17.44 0.89 17.07
CA MET A 1 17.93 -0.50 16.95
C MET A 1 18.62 -0.71 15.62
N LYS A 2 19.81 -1.34 15.60
CA LYS A 2 20.51 -1.69 14.35
C LYS A 2 19.87 -2.95 13.76
N GLU A 3 19.86 -3.07 12.43
CA GLU A 3 19.22 -4.17 11.70
C GLU A 3 19.82 -5.55 12.06
N SER A 4 21.06 -5.55 12.55
CA SER A 4 21.80 -6.70 13.07
C SER A 4 21.28 -7.28 14.39
N GLU A 5 20.37 -6.60 15.09
CA GLU A 5 19.77 -7.08 16.36
C GLU A 5 18.39 -7.73 16.17
N ILE A 6 17.85 -7.71 14.94
CA ILE A 6 16.58 -8.36 14.62
C ILE A 6 16.87 -9.85 14.38
N LYS A 7 16.79 -10.65 15.44
CA LYS A 7 16.81 -12.12 15.33
C LYS A 7 15.77 -12.54 14.29
N LYS A 8 16.12 -13.46 13.38
CA LYS A 8 15.13 -14.18 12.56
C LYS A 8 14.06 -14.72 13.52
N PRO A 9 12.75 -14.58 13.21
CA PRO A 9 11.71 -15.00 14.13
C PRO A 9 11.89 -16.47 14.44
N ASN A 10 12.29 -16.78 15.68
CA ASN A 10 12.42 -18.14 16.18
C ASN A 10 11.32 -18.43 17.20
N SER A 11 10.13 -17.87 16.97
CA SER A 11 8.94 -18.10 17.77
C SER A 11 7.85 -18.65 16.86
N GLY A 12 7.09 -19.64 17.30
CA GLY A 12 5.95 -20.22 16.57
C GLY A 12 4.79 -19.24 16.31
N LYS A 13 5.09 -17.93 16.29
CA LYS A 13 4.16 -16.84 16.02
C LYS A 13 3.78 -16.82 14.53
N PRO A 14 2.50 -16.61 14.22
CA PRO A 14 2.06 -16.43 12.84
C PRO A 14 2.75 -15.23 12.20
N SER A 15 3.25 -15.39 10.96
CA SER A 15 3.67 -14.24 10.15
C SER A 15 2.50 -13.28 9.97
N ILE A 16 2.73 -12.00 10.28
CA ILE A 16 1.78 -10.92 10.05
C ILE A 16 2.28 -9.96 8.98
N GLY A 17 1.36 -9.21 8.41
CA GLY A 17 1.61 -8.05 7.56
C GLY A 17 0.51 -7.03 7.76
N GLY A 18 0.67 -5.83 7.22
CA GLY A 18 -0.31 -4.77 7.40
C GLY A 18 -0.49 -3.87 6.19
N GLN A 19 -1.42 -2.94 6.36
CA GLN A 19 -1.66 -1.84 5.44
C GLN A 19 -2.18 -0.64 6.26
N ALA A 20 -1.68 0.56 5.96
CA ALA A 20 -2.32 1.78 6.43
C ALA A 20 -3.69 1.95 5.78
N VAL A 21 -4.66 2.41 6.56
CA VAL A 21 -6.00 2.78 6.09
C VAL A 21 -6.32 4.19 6.59
N ILE A 22 -7.47 4.74 6.20
CA ILE A 22 -7.87 6.08 6.61
C ILE A 22 -8.05 6.08 8.14
N GLU A 23 -7.33 6.97 8.82
CA GLU A 23 -7.34 7.06 10.29
C GLU A 23 -6.95 5.78 11.05
N GLY A 24 -6.21 4.85 10.43
CA GLY A 24 -5.94 3.58 11.09
C GLY A 24 -4.98 2.63 10.41
N VAL A 25 -4.93 1.41 10.94
CA VAL A 25 -4.10 0.32 10.42
C VAL A 25 -4.91 -0.96 10.30
N MET A 26 -4.67 -1.71 9.23
CA MET A 26 -5.11 -3.09 9.09
C MET A 26 -3.89 -3.99 9.30
N ILE A 27 -4.03 -5.00 10.16
CA ILE A 27 -3.04 -6.05 10.39
C ILE A 27 -3.68 -7.39 10.07
N ARG A 28 -2.98 -8.27 9.38
CA ARG A 28 -3.47 -9.59 9.01
C ARG A 28 -2.43 -10.68 9.20
N ASN A 29 -2.93 -11.90 9.40
CA ASN A 29 -2.18 -13.13 9.22
C ASN A 29 -2.87 -14.00 8.15
N LYS A 30 -2.54 -15.30 8.09
CA LYS A 30 -3.11 -16.23 7.10
C LYS A 30 -4.63 -16.42 7.22
N ASN A 31 -5.20 -16.28 8.42
CA ASN A 31 -6.57 -16.70 8.72
C ASN A 31 -7.48 -15.55 9.13
N VAL A 32 -6.92 -14.46 9.70
CA VAL A 32 -7.68 -13.33 10.22
C VAL A 32 -7.03 -12.01 9.85
N TYR A 33 -7.85 -10.97 9.73
CA TYR A 33 -7.40 -9.59 9.66
C TYR A 33 -8.19 -8.74 10.66
N THR A 34 -7.52 -7.74 11.19
CA THR A 34 -8.07 -6.79 12.14
C THR A 34 -7.80 -5.38 11.63
N ILE A 35 -8.80 -4.51 11.70
CA ILE A 35 -8.68 -3.09 11.37
C ILE A 35 -8.92 -2.30 12.64
N ALA A 36 -7.98 -1.43 13.00
CA ALA A 36 -8.10 -0.50 14.13
C ALA A 36 -8.10 0.93 13.58
N ILE A 37 -9.16 1.69 13.88
CA ILE A 37 -9.42 3.01 13.30
C ILE A 37 -9.71 4.00 14.42
N ARG A 38 -9.06 5.15 14.36
CA ARG A 38 -9.31 6.27 15.25
C ARG A 38 -10.51 7.07 14.74
N LYS A 39 -11.59 7.10 15.52
CA LYS A 39 -12.75 7.94 15.25
C LYS A 39 -12.46 9.41 15.58
N GLN A 40 -13.34 10.31 15.12
CA GLN A 40 -13.22 11.75 15.39
C GLN A 40 -13.31 12.08 16.89
N ASP A 41 -14.07 11.31 17.66
CA ASP A 41 -14.18 11.42 19.12
C ASP A 41 -12.92 10.91 19.87
N GLY A 42 -11.92 10.41 19.14
CA GLY A 42 -10.67 9.88 19.68
C GLY A 42 -10.74 8.42 20.12
N THR A 43 -11.91 7.79 20.12
CA THR A 43 -12.06 6.36 20.41
C THR A 43 -11.52 5.50 19.27
N ILE A 44 -11.17 4.24 19.57
CA ILE A 44 -10.68 3.30 18.57
C ILE A 44 -11.78 2.27 18.24
N ALA A 45 -12.24 2.27 17.00
CA ALA A 45 -13.05 1.17 16.46
C ALA A 45 -12.13 0.02 16.05
N VAL A 46 -12.42 -1.18 16.53
CA VAL A 46 -11.69 -2.40 16.14
C VAL A 46 -12.67 -3.39 15.51
N VAL A 47 -12.34 -3.88 14.32
CA VAL A 47 -13.09 -4.94 13.65
C VAL A 47 -12.16 -6.08 13.27
N LYS A 48 -12.60 -7.29 13.59
CA LYS A 48 -11.87 -8.55 13.34
C LYS A 48 -12.71 -9.44 12.42
N ASN A 49 -12.10 -9.89 11.33
CA ASN A 49 -12.74 -10.72 10.33
C ASN A 49 -11.82 -11.87 9.92
N ASN A 50 -12.42 -12.93 9.37
CA ASN A 50 -11.68 -14.04 8.78
C ASN A 50 -11.22 -13.71 7.35
N VAL A 51 -10.03 -14.17 7.00
CA VAL A 51 -9.52 -14.15 5.63
C VAL A 51 -10.15 -15.31 4.87
N ASN A 52 -11.13 -15.01 4.03
CA ASN A 52 -11.71 -15.98 3.10
C ASN A 52 -10.87 -16.00 1.82
N SER A 53 -9.76 -16.75 1.81
CA SER A 53 -8.91 -16.91 0.63
C SER A 53 -9.34 -18.13 -0.20
N PRO A 54 -9.82 -17.93 -1.46
CA PRO A 54 -9.98 -19.02 -2.41
C PRO A 54 -8.71 -19.84 -2.61
N ALA A 55 -7.54 -19.22 -2.50
CA ALA A 55 -6.26 -19.91 -2.62
C ALA A 55 -6.04 -20.98 -1.54
N LEU A 56 -6.67 -20.83 -0.35
CA LEU A 56 -6.63 -21.87 0.68
C LEU A 56 -7.43 -23.12 0.28
N LYS A 57 -8.54 -22.93 -0.47
CA LYS A 57 -9.50 -23.97 -0.85
C LYS A 57 -9.08 -24.77 -2.09
N HIS A 58 -8.50 -24.13 -3.10
CA HIS A 58 -8.18 -24.79 -4.37
C HIS A 58 -6.66 -24.94 -4.58
N LYS A 59 -6.18 -26.17 -4.75
CA LYS A 59 -4.74 -26.46 -4.94
C LYS A 59 -4.14 -25.79 -6.17
N VAL A 60 -4.92 -25.63 -7.25
CA VAL A 60 -4.49 -24.99 -8.50
C VAL A 60 -4.06 -23.53 -8.26
N LEU A 61 -4.70 -22.83 -7.33
CA LEU A 61 -4.37 -21.44 -6.98
C LEU A 61 -3.07 -21.31 -6.16
N LYS A 62 -2.42 -22.43 -5.81
CA LYS A 62 -1.14 -22.45 -5.07
C LYS A 62 0.07 -22.66 -5.99
N VAL A 63 -0.15 -22.96 -7.27
CA VAL A 63 0.93 -23.15 -8.28
C VAL A 63 1.69 -21.84 -8.49
N PRO A 64 3.03 -21.85 -8.69
CA PRO A 64 3.79 -20.65 -9.03
C PRO A 64 3.16 -19.85 -10.20
N PHE A 65 3.39 -18.54 -10.24
CA PHE A 65 2.71 -17.57 -11.12
C PHE A 65 1.22 -17.35 -10.78
N VAL A 66 0.37 -18.39 -10.85
CA VAL A 66 -1.06 -18.32 -10.50
C VAL A 66 -1.24 -17.85 -9.06
N ARG A 67 -0.45 -18.41 -8.13
CA ARG A 67 -0.40 -17.99 -6.73
C ARG A 67 -0.10 -16.49 -6.57
N GLY A 68 0.79 -15.95 -7.41
CA GLY A 68 1.14 -14.53 -7.39
C GLY A 68 -0.06 -13.66 -7.78
N ILE A 69 -0.73 -14.02 -8.88
CA ILE A 69 -1.93 -13.32 -9.36
C ILE A 69 -3.06 -13.42 -8.32
N THR A 70 -3.33 -14.61 -7.80
CA THR A 70 -4.38 -14.80 -6.79
C THR A 70 -4.08 -14.00 -5.52
N ALA A 71 -2.84 -14.03 -5.03
CA ALA A 71 -2.44 -13.24 -3.87
C ALA A 71 -2.57 -11.74 -4.12
N LEU A 72 -2.22 -11.25 -5.33
CA LEU A 72 -2.38 -9.85 -5.69
C LEU A 72 -3.86 -9.43 -5.68
N ILE A 73 -4.73 -10.21 -6.31
CA ILE A 73 -6.17 -9.94 -6.36
C ILE A 73 -6.77 -9.96 -4.94
N GLU A 74 -6.44 -10.99 -4.14
CA GLU A 74 -6.93 -11.08 -2.76
C GLU A 74 -6.48 -9.89 -1.91
N ASN A 75 -5.23 -9.46 -2.05
CA ASN A 75 -4.71 -8.29 -1.33
C ASN A 75 -5.36 -6.99 -1.81
N LEU A 76 -5.60 -6.84 -3.11
CA LEU A 76 -6.27 -5.67 -3.67
C LEU A 76 -7.71 -5.56 -3.17
N VAL A 77 -8.47 -6.66 -3.25
CA VAL A 77 -9.86 -6.72 -2.77
C VAL A 77 -9.92 -6.44 -1.27
N LEU A 78 -9.03 -7.05 -0.48
CA LEU A 78 -8.96 -6.79 0.96
C LEU A 78 -8.60 -5.33 1.24
N GLY A 79 -7.60 -4.78 0.55
CA GLY A 79 -7.16 -3.40 0.72
C GLY A 79 -8.27 -2.40 0.41
N ILE A 80 -9.01 -2.58 -0.69
CA ILE A 80 -10.16 -1.74 -1.04
C ILE A 80 -11.25 -1.85 0.04
N LYS A 81 -11.60 -3.08 0.46
CA LYS A 81 -12.59 -3.29 1.53
C LYS A 81 -12.18 -2.62 2.84
N SER A 82 -10.90 -2.74 3.22
CA SER A 82 -10.37 -2.11 4.44
C SER A 82 -10.41 -0.58 4.35
N LEU A 83 -10.10 0.00 3.18
CA LEU A 83 -10.21 1.44 2.96
C LEU A 83 -11.65 1.93 3.04
N MET A 84 -12.59 1.24 2.37
CA MET A 84 -14.02 1.57 2.43
C MET A 84 -14.55 1.49 3.86
N TYR A 85 -14.23 0.42 4.58
CA TYR A 85 -14.60 0.27 5.98
C TYR A 85 -14.03 1.41 6.85
N SER A 86 -12.76 1.78 6.61
CA SER A 86 -12.12 2.87 7.35
C SER A 86 -12.74 4.24 7.07
N ALA A 87 -13.11 4.51 5.81
CA ALA A 87 -13.81 5.72 5.43
C ALA A 87 -15.18 5.82 6.12
N GLU A 88 -15.97 4.74 6.09
CA GLU A 88 -17.28 4.68 6.75
C GLU A 88 -17.18 4.86 8.28
N ALA A 89 -16.18 4.26 8.91
CA ALA A 89 -15.98 4.35 10.36
C ALA A 89 -15.47 5.72 10.82
N ALA A 90 -14.81 6.48 9.93
CA ALA A 90 -14.35 7.84 10.19
C ALA A 90 -15.45 8.91 9.99
N MET A 91 -16.61 8.55 9.44
CA MET A 91 -17.75 9.45 9.23
C MET A 91 -18.54 9.72 10.53
N PRO A 92 -19.03 10.95 10.75
CA PRO A 92 -19.63 11.38 12.01
C PRO A 92 -21.03 10.79 12.27
N ASN A 93 -21.90 10.67 11.26
CA ASN A 93 -23.31 10.29 11.45
C ASN A 93 -23.75 9.07 10.60
N ASP A 94 -24.72 8.31 11.11
CA ASP A 94 -25.21 7.08 10.47
C ASP A 94 -26.01 7.33 9.18
N GLU A 95 -26.56 8.54 8.99
CA GLU A 95 -27.21 8.95 7.73
C GLU A 95 -26.21 9.09 6.58
N GLU A 96 -25.04 9.68 6.83
CA GLU A 96 -23.96 9.80 5.84
C GLU A 96 -23.40 8.42 5.46
N LYS A 97 -23.31 7.49 6.43
CA LYS A 97 -22.93 6.09 6.17
C LYS A 97 -23.93 5.37 5.26
N LYS A 98 -25.24 5.54 5.50
CA LYS A 98 -26.30 4.95 4.66
C LYS A 98 -26.29 5.52 3.23
N LYS A 99 -26.11 6.84 3.09
CA LYS A 99 -26.02 7.52 1.80
C LYS A 99 -24.79 7.08 0.99
N SER A 100 -23.66 6.90 1.65
CA SER A 100 -22.42 6.37 1.07
C SER A 100 -22.59 4.94 0.53
N ARG A 101 -23.29 4.06 1.27
CA ARG A 101 -23.53 2.66 0.85
C ARG A 101 -24.42 2.51 -0.38
N GLY A 102 -25.44 3.35 -0.54
CA GLY A 102 -26.44 3.22 -1.62
C GLY A 102 -25.90 3.48 -3.03
N ASN A 103 -24.89 4.35 -3.18
CA ASN A 103 -24.32 4.74 -4.48
C ASN A 103 -22.82 4.37 -4.64
N SER A 104 -22.27 3.60 -3.68
CA SER A 104 -20.82 3.40 -3.55
C SER A 104 -20.16 2.89 -4.84
N ASN A 105 -20.74 1.90 -5.50
CA ASN A 105 -20.11 1.26 -6.67
C ASN A 105 -20.04 2.18 -7.90
N LEU A 106 -21.06 3.01 -8.13
CA LEU A 106 -21.06 3.96 -9.25
C LEU A 106 -20.08 5.11 -8.98
N ILE A 107 -20.08 5.67 -7.77
CA ILE A 107 -19.14 6.73 -7.36
C ILE A 107 -17.69 6.22 -7.45
N LEU A 108 -17.46 4.98 -7.03
CA LEU A 108 -16.13 4.36 -7.08
C LEU A 108 -15.70 4.09 -8.52
N PHE A 109 -16.61 3.65 -9.40
CA PHE A 109 -16.33 3.48 -10.83
C PHE A 109 -16.00 4.81 -11.52
N PHE A 110 -16.81 5.85 -11.33
CA PHE A 110 -16.59 7.16 -11.94
C PHE A 110 -15.38 7.91 -11.37
N SER A 111 -14.98 7.66 -10.12
CA SER A 111 -13.75 8.23 -9.56
C SER A 111 -12.49 7.49 -10.01
N LEU A 112 -12.60 6.19 -10.34
CA LEU A 112 -11.47 5.38 -10.80
C LEU A 112 -11.00 5.76 -12.22
N ILE A 113 -11.92 6.08 -13.14
CA ILE A 113 -11.59 6.46 -14.52
C ILE A 113 -10.62 7.66 -14.60
N PRO A 114 -10.92 8.84 -14.02
CA PRO A 114 -10.02 9.98 -14.09
C PRO A 114 -8.71 9.72 -13.34
N ALA A 115 -8.74 8.95 -12.25
CA ALA A 115 -7.52 8.56 -11.54
C ALA A 115 -6.61 7.68 -12.42
N LEU A 116 -7.19 6.74 -13.18
CA LEU A 116 -6.47 5.90 -14.12
C LEU A 116 -5.91 6.71 -15.30
N VAL A 117 -6.71 7.60 -15.88
CA VAL A 117 -6.28 8.50 -16.96
C VAL A 117 -5.12 9.38 -16.50
N LEU A 118 -5.23 9.98 -15.31
CA LEU A 118 -4.16 10.78 -14.73
C LEU A 118 -2.91 9.93 -14.48
N GLY A 119 -3.06 8.70 -13.97
CA GLY A 119 -1.96 7.78 -13.75
C GLY A 119 -1.22 7.41 -15.04
N VAL A 120 -1.95 7.03 -16.09
CA VAL A 120 -1.38 6.72 -17.41
C VAL A 120 -0.73 7.97 -18.02
N GLY A 121 -1.40 9.12 -17.93
CA GLY A 121 -0.87 10.40 -18.37
C GLY A 121 0.46 10.75 -17.71
N LEU A 122 0.52 10.68 -16.38
CA LEU A 122 1.66 11.11 -15.57
C LEU A 122 2.84 10.14 -15.63
N PHE A 123 2.59 8.83 -15.62
CA PHE A 123 3.65 7.82 -15.47
C PHE A 123 4.04 7.09 -16.76
N MET A 124 3.23 7.22 -17.82
CA MET A 124 3.50 6.56 -19.10
C MET A 124 3.64 7.57 -20.24
N VAL A 125 2.62 8.41 -20.44
CA VAL A 125 2.61 9.37 -21.56
C VAL A 125 3.64 10.48 -21.35
N LEU A 126 3.62 11.13 -20.19
CA LEU A 126 4.51 12.26 -19.90
C LEU A 126 5.99 11.89 -20.03
N PRO A 127 6.52 10.81 -19.42
CA PRO A 127 7.95 10.49 -19.54
C PRO A 127 8.39 10.17 -20.97
N ASN A 128 7.56 9.45 -21.73
CA ASN A 128 7.87 9.10 -23.12
C ASN A 128 7.85 10.33 -24.02
N LEU A 129 6.82 11.18 -23.87
CA LEU A 129 6.69 12.40 -24.65
C LEU A 129 7.78 13.42 -24.31
N SER A 130 8.11 13.59 -23.03
CA SER A 130 9.23 14.42 -22.60
C SER A 130 10.56 13.94 -23.18
N THR A 131 10.81 12.63 -23.20
CA THR A 131 12.03 12.06 -23.80
C THR A 131 12.11 12.35 -25.29
N HIS A 132 10.99 12.21 -26.01
CA HIS A 132 10.92 12.54 -27.42
C HIS A 132 11.20 14.04 -27.69
N PHE A 133 10.63 14.94 -26.89
CA PHE A 133 10.88 16.39 -27.02
C PHE A 133 12.32 16.80 -26.68
N LEU A 134 13.07 15.99 -25.92
CA LEU A 134 14.49 16.18 -25.70
C LEU A 134 15.34 15.76 -26.92
N GLY A 135 14.72 15.34 -28.02
CA GLY A 135 15.41 14.90 -29.23
C GLY A 135 15.95 13.47 -29.15
N ILE A 136 15.65 12.73 -28.07
CA ILE A 136 16.00 11.32 -27.94
C ILE A 136 14.88 10.53 -28.61
N ILE A 137 15.14 10.01 -29.80
CA ILE A 137 14.15 9.28 -30.60
C ILE A 137 14.36 7.78 -30.38
N GLU A 138 13.27 7.07 -30.04
CA GLU A 138 13.27 5.63 -29.76
C GLU A 138 13.85 4.81 -30.91
N LYS A 139 13.55 5.18 -32.17
CA LYS A 139 14.02 4.48 -33.36
C LYS A 139 15.54 4.56 -33.56
N ASP A 140 16.15 5.67 -33.17
CA ASP A 140 17.57 5.93 -33.42
C ASP A 140 18.43 5.31 -32.31
N SER A 141 17.94 5.38 -31.07
CA SER A 141 18.65 4.85 -29.90
C SER A 141 17.69 4.30 -28.85
N PRO A 142 17.19 3.06 -29.01
CA PRO A 142 16.19 2.48 -28.10
C PRO A 142 16.67 2.42 -26.64
N PHE A 143 17.93 2.05 -26.42
CA PHE A 143 18.51 1.97 -25.09
C PHE A 143 18.57 3.34 -24.39
N LEU A 144 19.05 4.36 -25.09
CA LEU A 144 19.14 5.72 -24.55
C LEU A 144 17.75 6.30 -24.26
N PHE A 145 16.77 6.00 -25.12
CA PHE A 145 15.38 6.35 -24.91
C PHE A 145 14.82 5.73 -23.62
N ASN A 146 15.01 4.43 -23.41
CA ASN A 146 14.50 3.73 -22.21
C ASN A 146 15.16 4.25 -20.93
N VAL A 147 16.47 4.52 -20.96
CA VAL A 147 17.19 5.11 -19.82
C VAL A 147 16.66 6.52 -19.51
N ALA A 148 16.49 7.37 -20.52
CA ALA A 148 15.98 8.72 -20.34
C ALA A 148 14.51 8.73 -19.87
N ALA A 149 13.62 7.99 -20.54
CA ALA A 149 12.22 7.88 -20.18
C ALA A 149 12.04 7.26 -18.79
N GLY A 150 12.83 6.24 -18.45
CA GLY A 150 12.87 5.63 -17.12
C GLY A 150 13.34 6.61 -16.04
N GLY A 151 14.39 7.39 -16.32
CA GLY A 151 14.88 8.46 -15.43
C GLY A 151 13.84 9.54 -15.17
N ILE A 152 13.19 10.04 -16.24
CA ILE A 152 12.10 11.02 -16.13
C ILE A 152 10.92 10.43 -15.34
N ARG A 153 10.54 9.18 -15.60
CA ARG A 153 9.47 8.49 -14.86
C ARG A 153 9.77 8.39 -13.37
N LEU A 154 11.01 8.06 -13.00
CA LEU A 154 11.44 8.01 -11.60
C LEU A 154 11.39 9.41 -10.96
N ALA A 155 11.85 10.44 -11.67
CA ALA A 155 11.79 11.83 -11.18
C ALA A 155 10.35 12.29 -10.96
N VAL A 156 9.45 12.03 -11.92
CA VAL A 156 8.02 12.33 -11.82
C VAL A 156 7.39 11.58 -10.65
N PHE A 157 7.75 10.32 -10.43
CA PHE A 157 7.27 9.53 -9.28
C PHE A 157 7.70 10.12 -7.94
N LEU A 158 8.98 10.46 -7.77
CA LEU A 158 9.46 11.08 -6.54
C LEU A 158 8.81 12.45 -6.31
N LEU A 159 8.71 13.28 -7.35
CA LEU A 159 8.05 14.58 -7.27
C LEU A 159 6.58 14.45 -6.89
N TYR A 160 5.86 13.50 -7.50
CA TYR A 160 4.47 13.22 -7.17
C TYR A 160 4.29 12.87 -5.68
N ILE A 161 5.12 11.96 -5.15
CA ILE A 161 5.08 11.59 -3.72
C ILE A 161 5.36 12.79 -2.82
N ILE A 162 6.34 13.61 -3.16
CA ILE A 162 6.66 14.84 -2.42
C ILE A 162 5.46 15.78 -2.40
N ILE A 163 4.84 16.05 -3.55
CA ILE A 163 3.69 16.96 -3.67
C ILE A 163 2.51 16.47 -2.81
N ILE A 164 2.11 15.20 -2.95
CA ILE A 164 0.97 14.68 -2.19
C ILE A 164 1.27 14.56 -0.70
N SER A 165 2.54 14.44 -0.30
CA SER A 165 2.92 14.34 1.12
C SER A 165 2.58 15.60 1.94
N PHE A 166 2.38 16.74 1.27
CA PHE A 166 1.93 17.97 1.91
C PHE A 166 0.42 17.99 2.19
N MET A 167 -0.35 17.08 1.58
CA MET A 167 -1.79 16.95 1.86
C MET A 167 -1.99 16.33 3.25
N LYS A 168 -2.83 16.94 4.09
CA LYS A 168 -3.05 16.55 5.49
C LYS A 168 -3.42 15.07 5.63
N ASP A 169 -4.33 14.59 4.78
CA ASP A 169 -4.85 13.21 4.83
C ASP A 169 -3.78 12.18 4.43
N ILE A 170 -2.95 12.50 3.43
CA ILE A 170 -1.85 11.65 2.99
C ILE A 170 -0.75 11.61 4.04
N LYS A 171 -0.36 12.77 4.59
CA LYS A 171 0.60 12.86 5.68
C LYS A 171 0.18 12.00 6.87
N ARG A 172 -1.11 12.05 7.22
CA ARG A 172 -1.64 11.23 8.30
C ARG A 172 -1.64 9.74 7.96
N THR A 173 -1.99 9.37 6.72
CA THR A 173 -1.88 7.99 6.25
C THR A 173 -0.44 7.46 6.34
N PHE A 174 0.56 8.29 6.01
CA PHE A 174 1.98 7.94 6.18
C PHE A 174 2.38 7.75 7.65
N GLN A 175 1.79 8.51 8.59
CA GLN A 175 2.00 8.29 10.03
C GLN A 175 1.47 6.93 10.47
N TYR A 176 0.26 6.55 10.04
CA TYR A 176 -0.30 5.23 10.33
C TYR A 176 0.51 4.10 9.67
N HIS A 177 1.03 4.31 8.47
CA HIS A 177 1.94 3.35 7.83
C HIS A 177 3.24 3.16 8.64
N GLY A 178 3.84 4.25 9.10
CA GLY A 178 4.98 4.17 10.02
C GLY A 178 4.66 3.44 11.32
N ALA A 179 3.47 3.68 11.89
CA ALA A 179 3.01 3.00 13.09
C ALA A 179 2.78 1.49 12.87
N GLU A 180 2.25 1.11 11.69
CA GLU A 180 2.08 -0.29 11.27
C GLU A 180 3.42 -1.02 11.24
N HIS A 181 4.41 -0.46 10.55
CA HIS A 181 5.75 -1.05 10.50
C HIS A 181 6.40 -1.19 11.89
N LYS A 182 6.31 -0.16 12.72
CA LYS A 182 6.86 -0.20 14.09
C LYS A 182 6.18 -1.29 14.93
N SER A 183 4.86 -1.43 14.80
CA SER A 183 4.08 -2.43 15.54
C SER A 183 4.42 -3.84 15.09
N ILE A 184 4.60 -4.06 13.78
CA ILE A 184 5.03 -5.36 13.23
C ILE A 184 6.43 -5.70 13.72
N TYR A 185 7.37 -4.75 13.67
CA TYR A 185 8.71 -5.01 14.19
C TYR A 185 8.73 -5.36 15.68
N CYS A 186 7.95 -4.66 16.49
CA CYS A 186 7.82 -4.97 17.92
C CYS A 186 7.28 -6.38 18.14
N TYR A 187 6.26 -6.77 17.36
CA TYR A 187 5.70 -8.13 17.38
C TYR A 187 6.73 -9.19 16.99
N GLU A 188 7.50 -8.95 15.94
CA GLU A 188 8.52 -9.87 15.42
C GLU A 188 9.75 -9.98 16.33
N ALA A 189 10.06 -8.92 17.07
CA ALA A 189 11.13 -8.91 18.06
C ALA A 189 10.71 -9.54 19.41
N ASP A 190 9.50 -10.11 19.50
CA ASP A 190 8.94 -10.69 20.71
C ASP A 190 8.89 -9.72 21.91
N LYS A 191 8.72 -8.42 21.63
CA LYS A 191 8.60 -7.37 22.66
C LYS A 191 7.14 -7.11 23.05
N PRO A 192 6.88 -6.58 24.26
CA PRO A 192 5.54 -6.15 24.65
C PRO A 192 4.96 -5.11 23.68
N LEU A 193 3.73 -5.33 23.22
CA LEU A 193 3.00 -4.40 22.33
C LEU A 193 2.41 -3.22 23.10
N ASN A 194 3.30 -2.36 23.61
CA ASN A 194 2.94 -1.09 24.23
C ASN A 194 3.65 0.07 23.53
N ILE A 195 3.22 1.30 23.79
CA ILE A 195 3.74 2.50 23.12
C ILE A 195 5.23 2.71 23.41
N GLU A 196 5.68 2.36 24.62
CA GLU A 196 7.05 2.56 25.08
C GLU A 196 8.07 1.74 24.28
N GLU A 197 7.72 0.49 23.94
CA GLU A 197 8.53 -0.39 23.11
C GLU A 197 8.39 -0.07 21.62
N VAL A 198 7.15 0.08 21.14
CA VAL A 198 6.85 0.28 19.70
C VAL A 198 7.55 1.51 19.14
N LYS A 199 7.62 2.61 19.89
CA LYS A 199 8.24 3.86 19.41
C LYS A 199 9.73 3.71 19.06
N ASN A 200 10.42 2.74 19.66
CA ASN A 200 11.87 2.49 19.50
C ASN A 200 12.22 1.77 18.19
N PHE A 201 11.23 1.22 17.49
CA PHE A 201 11.41 0.56 16.20
C PHE A 201 11.44 1.56 15.04
N LYS A 202 12.08 1.15 13.94
CA LYS A 202 12.17 1.95 12.71
C LYS A 202 10.88 1.89 11.91
N THR A 203 10.66 2.91 11.09
CA THR A 203 9.56 2.94 10.11
C THR A 203 9.91 2.26 8.79
N LEU A 204 11.18 1.96 8.50
CA LEU A 204 11.57 1.24 7.29
C LEU A 204 11.54 -0.26 7.55
N HIS A 205 10.63 -0.98 6.91
CA HIS A 205 10.45 -2.42 7.10
C HIS A 205 10.75 -3.19 5.80
N PRO A 206 11.52 -4.31 5.83
CA PRO A 206 12.02 -4.98 4.61
C PRO A 206 10.93 -5.60 3.75
N ARG A 207 9.75 -5.87 4.33
CA ARG A 207 8.59 -6.38 3.59
C ARG A 207 7.64 -5.27 3.14
N CYS A 208 8.05 -4.01 3.19
CA CYS A 208 7.25 -2.90 2.69
C CYS A 208 7.21 -2.89 1.16
N GLY A 209 6.01 -2.69 0.60
CA GLY A 209 5.81 -2.59 -0.84
C GLY A 209 6.54 -1.41 -1.50
N THR A 210 6.92 -0.37 -0.74
CA THR A 210 7.67 0.78 -1.27
C THR A 210 9.07 0.40 -1.75
N SER A 211 9.75 -0.52 -1.05
CA SER A 211 11.04 -1.05 -1.48
C SER A 211 10.92 -1.90 -2.74
N PHE A 212 9.86 -2.71 -2.84
CA PHE A 212 9.56 -3.46 -4.07
C PHE A 212 9.27 -2.53 -5.25
N LEU A 213 8.44 -1.50 -5.04
CA LEU A 213 8.11 -0.52 -6.07
C LEU A 213 9.36 0.20 -6.56
N PHE A 214 10.24 0.64 -5.66
CA PHE A 214 11.51 1.28 -6.04
C PHE A 214 12.39 0.34 -6.89
N PHE A 215 12.53 -0.93 -6.49
CA PHE A 215 13.28 -1.92 -7.27
C PHE A 215 12.69 -2.13 -8.68
N VAL A 216 11.35 -2.23 -8.78
CA VAL A 216 10.67 -2.35 -10.07
C VAL A 216 10.91 -1.12 -10.94
N PHE A 217 10.77 0.08 -10.38
CA PHE A 217 11.00 1.32 -11.12
C PHE A 217 12.42 1.40 -11.66
N VAL A 218 13.44 1.10 -10.83
CA VAL A 218 14.84 1.10 -11.27
C VAL A 218 15.09 0.03 -12.34
N LYS A 219 14.53 -1.17 -12.18
CA LYS A 219 14.69 -2.24 -13.18
C LYS A 219 14.07 -1.88 -14.53
N LEU A 220 12.93 -1.19 -14.53
CA LEU A 220 12.24 -0.72 -15.74
C LEU A 220 12.96 0.43 -16.46
N ILE A 221 14.04 0.99 -15.90
CA ILE A 221 14.89 1.96 -16.62
C ILE A 221 15.78 1.24 -17.65
N PHE A 222 16.15 -0.02 -17.36
CA PHE A 222 17.08 -0.80 -18.17
C PHE A 222 16.38 -1.80 -19.10
N LEU A 223 15.04 -1.86 -19.07
CA LEU A 223 14.22 -2.73 -19.90
C LEU A 223 13.47 -1.85 -20.91
#